data_AF-A0A7V9ZXJ6-F1
#
_entry.id   AF-A0A7V9ZXJ6-F1
#
_cell.length_a   1.000
_cell.length_b   1.000
_cell.length_c   1.000
_cell.angle_alpha   90.00
_cell.angle_beta   90.00
_cell.angle_gamma   90.00
#
_symmetry.space_group_name_H-M   'P 1'
#
loop_
_entity.id
_entity.type
_entity.pdbx_description
1 polymer ?
#
loop_
_entity_poly.entity_id
_entity_poly.type
_entity_poly.pdbx_seq_one_letter_code
_entity_poly.pdbx_strand_id
1 'polypeptide(L)' 'YDLLSVFGREGVSIALSRISTEKGAAIDTFYVADRATRGKIVDAARIKELQRKLQVAAVDDRLAGRVGL' A
#
# COMPACT_ATOMS: atom_id res chain seq x y z
N TYR A 1 -6.53 1.59 9.05
CA TYR A 1 -6.28 2.03 7.66
C TYR A 1 -4.81 2.43 7.53
N ASP A 2 -3.90 1.50 7.78
CA ASP A 2 -2.48 1.80 7.96
C ASP A 2 -1.72 1.81 6.62
N LEU A 3 -2.13 0.95 5.69
CA LEU A 3 -1.51 0.81 4.37
C LEU A 3 -1.50 2.12 3.55
N LEU A 4 -2.65 2.80 3.39
CA LEU A 4 -2.68 4.05 2.60
C LEU A 4 -1.97 5.20 3.30
N SER A 5 -1.88 5.15 4.64
CA SER A 5 -1.14 6.13 5.43
C SER A 5 0.37 6.07 5.16
N VAL A 6 0.91 4.87 4.86
CA VAL A 6 2.31 4.69 4.44
C VAL A 6 2.58 5.46 3.15
N PHE A 7 1.70 5.40 2.13
CA PHE A 7 1.93 6.16 0.89
C PHE A 7 2.06 7.66 1.14
N GLY A 8 1.19 8.22 1.98
CA GLY A 8 1.25 9.64 2.36
C GLY A 8 2.56 10.01 3.06
N ARG A 9 3.01 9.19 4.01
CA ARG A 9 4.27 9.41 4.76
C ARG A 9 5.52 9.25 3.90
N GLU A 10 5.50 8.35 2.92
CA GLU A 10 6.62 8.08 2.02
C GLU A 10 6.69 9.01 0.80
N GLY A 11 5.82 10.03 0.74
CA GLY A 11 5.78 10.95 -0.39
C GLY A 11 5.38 10.27 -1.70
N VAL A 12 4.46 9.31 -1.61
CA VAL A 12 3.98 8.51 -2.74
C VAL A 12 2.52 8.85 -3.01
N SER A 13 2.18 9.01 -4.29
CA SER A 13 0.81 9.22 -4.76
C SER A 13 0.32 7.98 -5.49
N ILE A 14 -0.98 7.68 -5.37
CA ILE A 14 -1.63 6.63 -6.15
C ILE A 14 -2.11 7.25 -7.46
N ALA A 15 -1.57 6.76 -8.58
CA ALA A 15 -1.98 7.18 -9.92
C ALA A 15 -3.19 6.39 -10.42
N LEU A 16 -3.29 5.11 -10.05
CA LEU A 16 -4.39 4.23 -10.41
C LEU A 16 -4.56 3.14 -9.35
N SER A 17 -5.80 2.82 -9.02
CA SER A 17 -6.16 1.65 -8.22
C SER A 17 -6.98 0.69 -9.06
N ARG A 18 -6.61 -0.59 -9.01
CA ARG A 18 -7.44 -1.70 -9.50
C ARG A 18 -7.78 -2.58 -8.32
N ILE A 19 -9.05 -2.63 -7.98
CA ILE A 19 -9.57 -3.42 -6.87
C ILE A 19 -10.50 -4.45 -7.50
N SER A 20 -10.15 -5.73 -7.38
CA SER A 20 -10.99 -6.83 -7.83
C SER A 20 -11.29 -7.77 -6.67
N THR A 21 -12.42 -8.46 -6.72
CA THR A 21 -12.75 -9.50 -5.76
C THR A 21 -12.88 -10.81 -6.51
N GLU A 22 -12.04 -11.77 -6.16
CA GLU A 22 -12.01 -13.08 -6.78
C GLU A 22 -12.15 -14.15 -5.69
N LYS A 23 -13.10 -15.07 -5.87
CA LYS A 23 -13.35 -16.19 -4.95
C LYS A 23 -13.47 -15.77 -3.46
N GLY A 24 -14.07 -14.61 -3.21
CA GLY A 24 -14.27 -14.07 -1.86
C GLY A 24 -13.08 -13.34 -1.25
N ALA A 25 -11.97 -13.21 -1.98
CA ALA A 25 -10.82 -12.40 -1.57
C ALA A 25 -10.72 -11.13 -2.43
N ALA A 26 -10.55 -9.97 -1.78
CA ALA A 26 -10.20 -8.74 -2.47
C ALA A 26 -8.71 -8.76 -2.81
N ILE A 27 -8.38 -8.50 -4.07
CA ILE A 27 -7.03 -8.32 -4.58
C ILE A 27 -6.93 -6.88 -5.09
N ASP A 28 -6.10 -6.10 -4.40
CA ASP A 28 -5.88 -4.69 -4.72
C ASP A 28 -4.51 -4.48 -5.37
N THR A 29 -4.47 -3.75 -6.46
CA THR A 29 -3.25 -3.28 -7.11
C THR A 29 -3.23 -1.76 -7.14
N PHE A 30 -2.20 -1.16 -6.56
CA PHE A 30 -1.98 0.28 -6.57
C PHE A 30 -0.79 0.62 -7.45
N TYR A 31 -1.02 1.38 -8.52
CA TYR A 31 0.03 1.98 -9.31
C TYR A 31 0.41 3.32 -8.69
N VAL A 32 1.69 3.45 -8.32
CA VAL A 32 2.16 4.58 -7.54
C VAL A 32 3.25 5.38 -8.24
N ALA A 33 3.29 6.67 -7.94
CA ALA A 33 4.26 7.62 -8.46
C ALA A 33 4.85 8.45 -7.31
N ASP A 34 6.07 8.93 -7.51
CA ASP A 34 6.66 9.93 -6.62
C ASP A 34 5.79 11.18 -6.59
N ARG A 35 5.42 11.65 -5.40
CA ARG A 35 4.50 12.77 -5.25
C ARG A 35 5.11 14.11 -5.69
N ALA A 36 6.41 14.29 -5.53
CA ALA A 36 7.10 15.53 -5.86
C ALA A 36 7.33 15.65 -7.37
N THR A 37 7.81 14.59 -8.01
CA THR A 37 8.13 14.60 -9.45
C THR A 37 6.95 14.19 -10.33
N ARG A 38 5.91 13.58 -9.74
CA ARG A 38 4.82 12.88 -10.44
C ARG A 38 5.28 11.76 -11.36
N GLY A 39 6.56 11.37 -11.26
CA GLY A 39 7.21 10.37 -12.08
C GLY A 39 7.23 8.99 -11.41
N LYS A 40 7.62 7.99 -12.21
CA LYS A 40 7.84 6.64 -11.69
C LYS A 40 8.98 6.64 -10.68
N ILE A 41 8.78 5.94 -9.56
CA ILE A 41 9.86 5.66 -8.61
C ILE A 41 10.76 4.60 -9.25
N VAL A 42 12.02 4.97 -9.53
CA VAL A 42 13.00 4.09 -10.20
C VAL A 42 14.18 3.71 -9.30
N ASP A 43 14.33 4.37 -8.15
CA ASP A 43 15.36 4.06 -7.17
C ASP A 43 15.05 2.71 -6.48
N ALA A 44 15.92 1.73 -6.67
CA ALA A 44 15.73 0.37 -6.17
C ALA A 44 15.75 0.29 -4.64
N ALA A 45 16.58 1.09 -3.95
CA ALA A 45 16.65 1.09 -2.50
C ALA A 45 15.35 1.64 -1.89
N ARG A 46 14.82 2.71 -2.49
CA ARG A 46 13.53 3.27 -2.11
C ARG A 46 12.38 2.32 -2.36
N ILE A 47 12.37 1.63 -3.51
CA ILE A 47 11.34 0.62 -3.81
C ILE A 47 11.37 -0.48 -2.74
N LYS A 48 12.56 -0.98 -2.39
CA LYS A 48 12.71 -2.03 -1.38
C LYS A 48 12.24 -1.58 0.00
N GLU A 49 12.57 -0.35 0.41
CA GLU A 49 12.13 0.17 1.71
C GLU A 49 10.62 0.42 1.75
N LEU A 50 10.04 0.93 0.66
CA LEU A 50 8.58 1.09 0.54
C LEU A 50 7.88 -0.27 0.64
N GLN A 51 8.38 -1.30 -0.04
CA GLN A 51 7.84 -2.66 0.06
C GLN A 51 7.87 -3.19 1.50
N ARG A 52 8.98 -3.00 2.21
CA ARG A 52 9.12 -3.43 3.61
C ARG A 52 8.10 -2.73 4.52
N LYS A 53 7.96 -1.41 4.40
CA LYS A 53 6.98 -0.63 5.19
C LYS A 53 5.54 -1.04 4.89
N LEU A 54 5.21 -1.28 3.63
CA LEU A 54 3.88 -1.73 3.21
C LEU A 54 3.57 -3.14 3.73
N GLN A 55 4.53 -4.06 3.70
CA GLN A 55 4.36 -5.41 4.26
C GLN A 55 4.06 -5.36 5.75
N VAL A 56 4.79 -4.55 6.51
CA VAL A 56 4.51 -4.35 7.95
C VAL A 56 3.10 -3.80 8.15
N ALA A 57 2.72 -2.74 7.43
CA ALA A 57 1.40 -2.12 7.54
C ALA A 57 0.24 -3.01 7.06
N ALA A 58 0.51 -3.98 6.18
CA ALA A 58 -0.49 -4.93 5.68
C ALA A 58 -0.72 -6.12 6.63
N VAL A 59 0.29 -6.48 7.42
CA VAL A 59 0.28 -7.67 8.31
C VAL A 59 0.04 -7.30 9.77
N ASP A 60 0.13 -6.02 10.16
CA ASP A 60 -0.18 -5.60 11.53
C ASP A 60 -1.69 -5.77 11.84
N ASP A 61 -1.98 -6.94 12.40
CA ASP A 61 -3.28 -7.56 12.69
C ASP A 61 -4.12 -6.86 13.79
N ARG A 62 -3.76 -5.64 14.22
CA ARG A 62 -4.42 -4.97 15.36
C ARG A 62 -5.89 -4.57 15.13
N LEU A 63 -6.49 -4.91 13.99
CA LEU A 63 -7.90 -4.63 13.69
C LEU A 63 -8.72 -5.80 13.12
N ALA A 64 -8.17 -7.00 12.92
CA ALA A 64 -8.98 -8.14 12.45
C ALA A 64 -9.65 -8.95 13.58
N GLY A 65 -9.22 -8.78 14.84
CA GLY A 65 -9.67 -9.59 15.98
C GLY A 65 -10.80 -9.05 16.85
N ARG A 66 -11.61 -8.06 16.43
CA ARG A 66 -12.71 -7.50 17.26
C ARG A 66 -14.13 -7.70 16.73
N VAL A 67 -14.35 -8.68 15.84
CA VAL A 67 -15.71 -9.14 15.52
C VAL A 67 -15.75 -10.66 15.69
N GLY A 68 -15.97 -11.06 16.94
CA GLY A 68 -16.29 -12.41 17.35
C GLY A 68 -17.14 -12.31 18.62
N LEU A 69 -18.38 -11.85 18.44
CA LEU A 69 -19.49 -12.05 19.38
C LEU A 69 -20.28 -13.27 18.91
#